data_AF-E2BT59-F1
#
_entry.id   AF-E2BT59-F1
#
_cell.length_a   1.000
_cell.length_b   1.000
_cell.length_c   1.000
_cell.angle_alpha   90.00
_cell.angle_beta   90.00
_cell.angle_gamma   90.00
#
_symmetry.space_group_name_H-M   'P 1'
#
loop_
_entity.id
_entity.type
_entity.pdbx_description
1 polymer ?
#
loop_
_entity_poly.entity_id
_entity_poly.type
_entity_poly.pdbx_seq_one_letter_code
_entity_poly.pdbx_strand_id
1 'polypeptide(L)'
;VTSHANFYELGGNSLNSIYTVTKLRDQGYQIGITDFITAKSLTDMLGRMKLISSVEEPLNESIDQESYIYEPLHDRHKDDAIEIITESFYSKADLEQWLMPDITRADYRDLIDSMWRPLVEKSLSFAVKSAQTGKTIGITLNFDLWDEPEVVLNSKLTVVFDFLEYLEGPIRENRLPKGKGQIIHNFMMSTSSELNAAQNVLIMRQMEEHCLELIKREKYVGIFTTNTSPLTQQLGTDVYGYETLLTYQVNKYEAPDGSKPFGKAPDSQLAICSLKMIN
;
A
#
# COMPACT_ATOMS: atom_id res chain seq x y z
N VAL A 1 7.59 -0.66 32.00
CA VAL A 1 6.82 0.17 31.04
C VAL A 1 6.31 1.38 31.81
N THR A 2 6.58 2.61 31.35
CA THR A 2 6.07 3.84 31.98
C THR A 2 4.88 4.37 31.18
N SER A 3 3.85 4.93 31.86
CA SER A 3 2.67 5.50 31.20
C SER A 3 2.93 6.78 30.40
N HIS A 4 4.14 7.34 30.55
CA HIS A 4 4.62 8.52 29.85
C HIS A 4 5.37 8.19 28.55
N ALA A 5 5.80 6.94 28.35
CA ALA A 5 6.36 6.53 27.07
C ALA A 5 5.25 6.44 26.01
N ASN A 6 5.58 6.70 24.75
CA ASN A 6 4.69 6.44 23.63
C ASN A 6 4.85 5.02 23.08
N PHE A 7 3.93 4.60 22.21
CA PHE A 7 3.91 3.25 21.64
C PHE A 7 5.20 2.87 20.91
N TYR A 8 5.78 3.80 20.15
CA TYR A 8 6.97 3.55 19.35
C TYR A 8 8.25 3.47 20.19
N GLU A 9 8.34 4.26 21.27
CA GLU A 9 9.43 4.17 22.26
C GLU A 9 9.48 2.81 22.97
N LEU A 10 8.34 2.11 23.02
CA LEU A 10 8.22 0.78 23.61
C LEU A 10 8.49 -0.35 22.61
N GLY A 11 9.00 -0.05 21.41
CA GLY A 11 9.28 -1.03 20.36
C GLY A 11 8.14 -1.22 19.35
N GLY A 12 7.18 -0.29 19.33
CA GLY A 12 6.17 -0.21 18.28
C GLY A 12 6.77 -0.02 16.88
N ASN A 13 6.11 -0.57 15.88
CA ASN A 13 6.38 -0.41 14.46
C ASN A 13 5.07 -0.24 13.69
N SER A 14 5.14 -0.08 12.37
CA SER A 14 3.95 0.18 11.54
C SER A 14 2.94 -0.97 11.57
N LEU A 15 3.39 -2.23 11.63
CA LEU A 15 2.49 -3.39 11.62
C LEU A 15 1.78 -3.55 12.97
N ASN A 16 2.54 -3.51 14.07
CA ASN A 16 1.95 -3.71 15.38
C ASN A 16 1.12 -2.50 15.86
N SER A 17 1.29 -1.31 15.27
CA SER A 17 0.38 -0.18 15.53
C SER A 17 -1.02 -0.47 14.98
N ILE A 18 -1.14 -0.92 13.72
CA ILE A 18 -2.43 -1.34 13.14
C ILE A 18 -3.02 -2.49 13.95
N TYR A 19 -2.22 -3.52 14.23
CA TYR A 19 -2.66 -4.65 15.04
C TYR A 19 -3.19 -4.23 16.41
N THR A 20 -2.53 -3.29 17.08
CA THR A 20 -2.99 -2.77 18.38
C THR A 20 -4.33 -2.06 18.23
N VAL A 21 -4.49 -1.19 17.23
CA VAL A 21 -5.76 -0.49 16.97
C VAL A 21 -6.90 -1.48 16.68
N THR A 22 -6.67 -2.48 15.83
CA THR A 22 -7.67 -3.53 15.56
C THR A 22 -8.00 -4.32 16.83
N LYS A 23 -7.00 -4.71 17.63
CA LYS A 23 -7.23 -5.47 18.87
C LYS A 23 -7.98 -4.65 19.94
N LEU A 24 -7.76 -3.35 20.01
CA LEU A 24 -8.55 -2.47 20.87
C LEU A 24 -10.03 -2.45 20.45
N ARG A 25 -10.30 -2.42 19.14
CA ARG A 25 -11.65 -2.51 18.57
C ARG A 25 -12.35 -3.82 18.93
N ASP A 26 -11.66 -4.95 18.81
CA ASP A 26 -12.15 -6.27 19.23
C ASP A 26 -12.55 -6.32 20.72
N GLN A 27 -11.94 -5.45 21.54
CA GLN A 27 -12.21 -5.35 22.98
C GLN A 27 -13.25 -4.25 23.33
N GLY A 28 -13.92 -3.68 22.34
CA GLY A 28 -14.94 -2.65 22.55
C GLY A 28 -14.39 -1.22 22.69
N TYR A 29 -13.14 -0.98 22.32
CA TYR A 29 -12.52 0.35 22.34
C TYR A 29 -12.24 0.88 20.93
N GLN A 30 -12.60 2.13 20.69
CA GLN A 30 -12.37 2.81 19.42
C GLN A 30 -11.30 3.89 19.60
N ILE A 31 -10.29 3.88 18.74
CA ILE A 31 -9.33 4.98 18.57
C ILE A 31 -8.98 5.09 17.09
N GLY A 32 -8.89 6.31 16.61
CA GLY A 32 -8.42 6.59 15.26
C GLY A 32 -6.96 6.20 15.07
N ILE A 33 -6.58 5.71 13.90
CA ILE A 33 -5.18 5.38 13.63
C ILE A 33 -4.28 6.63 13.69
N THR A 34 -4.75 7.80 13.23
CA THR A 34 -4.01 9.08 13.38
C THR A 34 -3.90 9.47 14.86
N ASP A 35 -4.97 9.32 15.63
CA ASP A 35 -4.96 9.61 17.06
C ASP A 35 -4.01 8.69 17.83
N PHE A 36 -3.99 7.40 17.49
CA PHE A 36 -3.08 6.42 18.07
C PHE A 36 -1.63 6.76 17.76
N ILE A 37 -1.31 7.08 16.50
CA ILE A 37 0.05 7.35 16.06
C ILE A 37 0.59 8.65 16.63
N THR A 38 -0.25 9.68 16.73
CA THR A 38 0.14 11.01 17.20
C THR A 38 0.04 11.18 18.72
N ALA A 39 -0.34 10.13 19.44
CA ALA A 39 -0.36 10.12 20.90
C ALA A 39 1.06 10.24 21.47
N LYS A 40 1.27 11.25 22.31
CA LYS A 40 2.60 11.54 22.91
C LYS A 40 2.99 10.58 24.02
N SER A 41 2.03 9.82 24.55
CA SER A 41 2.22 8.84 25.62
C SER A 41 1.06 7.84 25.64
N LEU A 42 1.23 6.72 26.35
CA LEU A 42 0.11 5.79 26.61
C LEU A 42 -1.06 6.47 27.33
N THR A 43 -0.78 7.44 28.21
CA THR A 43 -1.84 8.22 28.89
C THR A 43 -2.65 9.07 27.91
N ASP A 44 -1.96 9.73 26.98
CA ASP A 44 -2.60 10.52 25.92
C ASP A 44 -3.43 9.62 25.00
N MET A 45 -2.88 8.47 24.59
CA MET A 45 -3.58 7.46 23.79
C MET A 45 -4.88 7.01 24.48
N LEU A 46 -4.82 6.67 25.78
CA LEU A 46 -6.01 6.30 26.56
C LEU A 46 -7.04 7.44 26.64
N GLY A 47 -6.60 8.70 26.71
CA GLY A 47 -7.48 9.87 26.70
C GLY A 47 -8.19 10.09 25.37
N ARG A 48 -7.64 9.59 24.26
CA ARG A 48 -8.23 9.64 22.91
C ARG A 48 -9.10 8.43 22.57
N MET A 49 -8.97 7.34 23.33
CA MET A 49 -9.80 6.14 23.19
C MET A 49 -11.22 6.40 23.68
N LYS A 50 -12.20 5.83 22.96
CA LYS A 50 -13.63 5.85 23.33
C LYS A 50 -14.14 4.43 23.50
N LEU A 51 -15.15 4.25 24.34
CA LEU A 51 -15.89 2.99 24.39
C LEU A 51 -16.84 2.95 23.19
N ILE A 52 -16.87 1.83 22.46
CA ILE A 52 -17.80 1.65 21.34
C ILE A 52 -19.21 1.61 21.94
N SER A 53 -20.03 2.61 21.60
CA SER A 53 -21.47 2.62 21.90
C SER A 53 -22.23 1.90 20.79
N SER A 54 -23.53 1.64 20.98
CA SER A 54 -24.37 0.88 20.03
C SER A 54 -24.45 1.46 18.61
N VAL A 55 -23.91 2.67 18.39
CA VAL A 55 -23.74 3.30 17.09
C VAL A 55 -22.24 3.54 16.89
N GLU A 56 -21.60 2.81 15.98
CA GLU A 56 -20.25 3.15 15.52
C GLU A 56 -20.34 4.47 14.76
N GLU A 57 -19.95 5.56 15.42
CA GLU A 57 -19.70 6.81 14.72
C GLU A 57 -18.34 6.70 13.97
N PRO A 58 -18.26 7.14 12.71
CA PRO A 58 -16.99 7.27 12.02
C PRO A 58 -16.06 8.15 12.86
N LEU A 59 -14.83 7.70 13.08
CA LEU A 59 -13.83 8.52 13.73
C LEU A 59 -13.53 9.71 12.83
N ASN A 60 -13.90 10.91 13.28
CA ASN A 60 -13.61 12.15 12.59
C ASN A 60 -12.15 12.54 12.87
N GLU A 61 -11.23 11.86 12.18
CA GLU A 61 -9.81 12.10 12.35
C GLU A 61 -9.40 13.33 11.55
N SER A 62 -9.03 14.40 12.25
CA SER A 62 -8.44 15.56 11.61
C SER A 62 -7.03 15.20 11.14
N ILE A 63 -6.86 15.20 9.84
CA ILE A 63 -5.59 14.96 9.19
C ILE A 63 -4.98 16.32 8.86
N ASP A 64 -3.72 16.52 9.22
CA ASP A 64 -2.98 17.72 8.86
C ASP A 64 -2.60 17.68 7.37
N GLN A 65 -3.56 17.99 6.51
CA GLN A 65 -3.36 18.04 5.06
C GLN A 65 -2.41 19.18 4.66
N GLU A 66 -2.26 20.23 5.47
CA GLU A 66 -1.39 21.39 5.17
C GLU A 66 0.11 21.02 5.19
N SER A 67 0.45 19.88 5.77
CA SER A 67 1.83 19.39 5.85
C SER A 67 2.33 18.67 4.58
N TYR A 68 1.44 18.37 3.62
CA TYR A 68 1.77 17.55 2.45
C TYR A 68 1.30 18.15 1.13
N ILE A 69 2.13 17.98 0.09
CA ILE A 69 1.83 18.42 -1.27
C ILE A 69 1.70 17.18 -2.15
N TYR A 70 0.56 17.04 -2.82
CA TYR A 70 0.29 15.97 -3.78
C TYR A 70 0.49 16.52 -5.19
N GLU A 71 1.39 15.93 -5.96
CA GLU A 71 1.67 16.33 -7.34
C GLU A 71 1.45 15.13 -8.28
N PRO A 72 0.73 15.28 -9.41
CA PRO A 72 0.77 14.29 -10.48
C PRO A 72 2.22 13.95 -10.85
N LEU A 73 2.47 12.73 -11.31
CA LEU A 73 3.81 12.37 -11.75
C LEU A 73 4.28 13.25 -12.92
N HIS A 74 5.54 13.66 -12.83
CA HIS A 74 6.26 14.49 -13.80
C HIS A 74 7.70 14.00 -13.81
N ASP A 75 8.46 14.21 -14.88
CA ASP A 75 9.84 13.70 -15.02
C ASP A 75 10.79 14.09 -13.86
N ARG A 76 10.53 15.23 -13.20
CA ARG A 76 11.25 15.63 -11.98
C ARG A 76 11.12 14.66 -10.81
N HIS A 77 10.11 13.78 -10.82
CA HIS A 77 9.87 12.78 -9.77
C HIS A 77 10.49 11.41 -10.10
N LYS A 78 11.11 11.25 -11.28
CA LYS A 78 11.54 9.93 -11.77
C LYS A 78 12.59 9.28 -10.89
N ASP A 79 13.65 10.02 -10.57
CA ASP A 79 14.74 9.51 -9.75
C ASP A 79 14.27 9.19 -8.32
N ASP A 80 13.44 10.07 -7.73
CA ASP A 80 12.81 9.83 -6.43
C ASP A 80 11.92 8.58 -6.46
N ALA A 81 11.16 8.37 -7.53
CA ALA A 81 10.31 7.19 -7.70
C ALA A 81 11.11 5.90 -7.80
N ILE A 82 12.18 5.90 -8.60
CA ILE A 82 13.11 4.76 -8.69
C ILE A 82 13.69 4.47 -7.31
N GLU A 83 14.18 5.47 -6.59
CA GLU A 83 14.78 5.29 -5.26
C GLU A 83 13.77 4.72 -4.25
N ILE A 84 12.61 5.37 -4.09
CA ILE A 84 11.59 5.01 -3.08
C ILE A 84 11.04 3.60 -3.34
N ILE A 85 10.74 3.27 -4.59
CA ILE A 85 10.22 1.94 -4.95
C ILE A 85 11.31 0.90 -4.78
N THR A 86 12.53 1.16 -5.28
CA THR A 86 13.64 0.21 -5.12
C THR A 86 13.89 -0.08 -3.64
N GLU A 87 13.98 0.94 -2.77
CA GLU A 87 14.20 0.71 -1.34
C GLU A 87 13.04 0.00 -0.65
N SER A 88 11.81 0.21 -1.12
CA SER A 88 10.64 -0.45 -0.54
C SER A 88 10.58 -1.92 -0.93
N PHE A 89 10.79 -2.24 -2.21
CA PHE A 89 10.59 -3.60 -2.70
C PHE A 89 11.86 -4.46 -2.71
N TYR A 90 13.03 -3.89 -3.02
CA TYR A 90 14.28 -4.65 -2.96
C TYR A 90 14.70 -4.97 -1.52
N SER A 91 14.55 -4.00 -0.60
CA SER A 91 15.06 -4.15 0.77
C SER A 91 14.03 -4.74 1.74
N LYS A 92 12.72 -4.65 1.44
CA LYS A 92 11.67 -4.99 2.41
C LYS A 92 10.53 -5.86 1.88
N ALA A 93 10.38 -6.07 0.56
CA ALA A 93 9.19 -6.76 0.09
C ALA A 93 9.25 -8.28 0.29
N ASP A 94 8.06 -8.82 0.56
CA ASP A 94 7.88 -10.16 1.05
C ASP A 94 8.06 -11.24 -0.03
N LEU A 95 7.91 -10.92 -1.33
CA LEU A 95 8.03 -11.89 -2.42
C LEU A 95 9.47 -12.02 -2.93
N GLU A 96 10.14 -10.88 -3.11
CA GLU A 96 11.43 -10.72 -3.75
C GLU A 96 12.54 -11.40 -2.96
N GLN A 97 12.44 -11.42 -1.63
CA GLN A 97 13.38 -12.14 -0.77
C GLN A 97 13.56 -13.62 -1.15
N TRP A 98 12.54 -14.24 -1.76
CA TRP A 98 12.60 -15.64 -2.19
C TRP A 98 13.26 -15.83 -3.55
N LEU A 99 13.45 -14.74 -4.29
CA LEU A 99 14.07 -14.70 -5.61
C LEU A 99 15.49 -14.14 -5.56
N MET A 100 15.94 -13.65 -4.40
CA MET A 100 17.32 -13.22 -4.19
C MET A 100 18.29 -14.41 -4.31
N PRO A 101 19.48 -14.22 -4.93
CA PRO A 101 20.07 -12.95 -5.38
C PRO A 101 19.79 -12.58 -6.85
N ASP A 102 18.84 -13.24 -7.52
CA ASP A 102 18.62 -13.09 -8.97
C ASP A 102 17.84 -11.81 -9.34
N ILE A 103 17.38 -11.05 -8.33
CA ILE A 103 16.83 -9.71 -8.47
C ILE A 103 17.87 -8.72 -7.94
N THR A 104 18.02 -7.60 -8.64
CA THR A 104 18.94 -6.52 -8.35
C THR A 104 18.20 -5.19 -8.30
N ARG A 105 18.86 -4.17 -7.75
CA ARG A 105 18.34 -2.79 -7.75
C ARG A 105 18.20 -2.21 -9.16
N ALA A 106 19.01 -2.68 -10.11
CA ALA A 106 18.92 -2.25 -11.51
C ALA A 106 17.62 -2.72 -12.15
N ASP A 107 17.11 -3.89 -11.75
CA ASP A 107 15.87 -4.44 -12.31
C ASP A 107 14.66 -3.55 -11.99
N TYR A 108 14.63 -2.92 -10.81
CA TYR A 108 13.60 -1.94 -10.45
C TYR A 108 13.72 -0.64 -11.24
N ARG A 109 14.94 -0.18 -11.52
CA ARG A 109 15.16 0.96 -12.40
C ARG A 109 14.62 0.67 -13.80
N ASP A 110 14.96 -0.49 -14.36
CA ASP A 110 14.49 -0.90 -15.69
C ASP A 110 12.97 -1.03 -15.75
N LEU A 111 12.36 -1.58 -14.69
CA LEU A 111 10.91 -1.62 -14.51
C LEU A 111 10.32 -0.21 -14.57
N ILE A 112 10.74 0.70 -13.70
CA ILE A 112 10.17 2.05 -13.64
C ILE A 112 10.44 2.81 -14.95
N ASP A 113 11.63 2.66 -15.53
CA ASP A 113 11.98 3.26 -16.82
C ASP A 113 11.02 2.83 -17.95
N SER A 114 10.65 1.54 -17.98
CA SER A 114 9.77 0.99 -19.01
C SER A 114 8.34 1.55 -18.95
N MET A 115 7.83 1.88 -17.75
CA MET A 115 6.47 2.36 -17.54
C MET A 115 6.37 3.85 -17.21
N TRP A 116 7.49 4.56 -17.04
CA TRP A 116 7.50 5.94 -16.58
C TRP A 116 6.67 6.87 -17.45
N ARG A 117 6.88 6.79 -18.77
CA ARG A 117 6.17 7.63 -19.72
C ARG A 117 4.64 7.36 -19.68
N PRO A 118 4.16 6.10 -19.77
CA PRO A 118 2.75 5.79 -19.53
C PRO A 118 2.20 6.31 -18.20
N LEU A 119 2.95 6.20 -17.11
CA LEU A 119 2.53 6.67 -15.77
C LEU A 119 2.29 8.19 -15.75
N VAL A 120 3.20 8.95 -16.36
CA VAL A 120 3.09 10.42 -16.48
C VAL A 120 1.94 10.80 -17.41
N GLU A 121 1.86 10.18 -18.60
CA GLU A 121 0.86 10.53 -19.63
C GLU A 121 -0.58 10.24 -19.17
N LYS A 122 -0.81 9.16 -18.42
CA LYS A 122 -2.15 8.81 -17.93
C LYS A 122 -2.60 9.62 -16.73
N SER A 123 -1.69 10.27 -16.01
CA SER A 123 -1.99 11.20 -14.91
C SER A 123 -2.85 10.62 -13.77
N LEU A 124 -2.77 9.30 -13.55
CA LEU A 124 -3.44 8.61 -12.41
C LEU A 124 -2.49 8.38 -11.23
N SER A 125 -1.19 8.55 -11.46
CA SER A 125 -0.14 8.35 -10.45
C SER A 125 0.29 9.69 -9.87
N PHE A 126 0.78 9.69 -8.63
CA PHE A 126 1.19 10.92 -7.96
C PHE A 126 2.35 10.70 -6.98
N ALA A 127 3.06 11.78 -6.71
CA ALA A 127 4.08 11.89 -5.68
C ALA A 127 3.52 12.70 -4.50
N VAL A 128 3.92 12.31 -3.29
CA VAL A 128 3.66 13.05 -2.06
C VAL A 128 4.95 13.69 -1.59
N LYS A 129 4.91 14.99 -1.32
CA LYS A 129 6.05 15.78 -0.88
C LYS A 129 5.79 16.39 0.47
N SER A 130 6.84 16.48 1.29
CA SER A 130 6.78 17.27 2.52
C SER A 130 6.67 18.75 2.17
N ALA A 131 5.65 19.45 2.68
CA ALA A 131 5.54 20.89 2.49
C ALA A 131 6.70 21.65 3.15
N GLN A 132 7.30 21.08 4.20
CA GLN A 132 8.39 21.68 4.96
C GLN A 132 9.74 21.58 4.23
N THR A 133 10.06 20.41 3.66
CA THR A 133 11.38 20.16 3.06
C THR A 133 11.36 20.17 1.54
N GLY A 134 10.18 20.09 0.92
CA GLY A 134 10.00 19.90 -0.52
C GLY A 134 10.45 18.54 -1.06
N LYS A 135 10.96 17.63 -0.20
CA LYS A 135 11.37 16.28 -0.61
C LYS A 135 10.17 15.40 -0.92
N THR A 136 10.32 14.52 -1.91
CA THR A 136 9.39 13.42 -2.16
C THR A 136 9.52 12.37 -1.05
N ILE A 137 8.40 12.06 -0.40
CA ILE A 137 8.32 11.15 0.74
C ILE A 137 7.38 9.97 0.49
N GLY A 138 6.59 10.02 -0.58
CA GLY A 138 5.69 8.95 -0.99
C GLY A 138 5.48 8.94 -2.49
N ILE A 139 5.28 7.75 -3.04
CA ILE A 139 5.01 7.51 -4.46
C ILE A 139 3.86 6.52 -4.56
N THR A 140 2.88 6.85 -5.39
CA THR A 140 1.78 5.96 -5.73
C THR A 140 1.70 5.81 -7.24
N LEU A 141 1.79 4.56 -7.71
CA LEU A 141 1.68 4.19 -9.10
C LEU A 141 0.35 3.49 -9.34
N ASN A 142 -0.43 4.10 -10.23
CA ASN A 142 -1.76 3.68 -10.60
C ASN A 142 -1.88 3.62 -12.13
N PHE A 143 -2.63 2.64 -12.61
CA PHE A 143 -3.16 2.62 -13.97
C PHE A 143 -4.67 2.41 -13.96
N ASP A 144 -5.31 2.67 -15.09
CA ASP A 144 -6.61 2.09 -15.38
C ASP A 144 -6.39 0.59 -15.63
N LEU A 145 -7.13 -0.25 -14.90
CA LEU A 145 -7.01 -1.71 -14.95
C LEU A 145 -7.18 -2.30 -16.36
N TRP A 146 -7.93 -1.63 -17.23
CA TRP A 146 -8.18 -2.06 -18.62
C TRP A 146 -7.30 -1.31 -19.64
N ASP A 147 -6.31 -0.57 -19.17
CA ASP A 147 -5.40 0.21 -20.01
C ASP A 147 -3.99 0.24 -19.41
N GLU A 148 -3.49 -0.89 -18.95
CA GLU A 148 -2.11 -1.03 -18.50
C GLU A 148 -1.14 -1.13 -19.69
N PRO A 149 0.07 -0.55 -19.60
CA PRO A 149 1.07 -0.73 -20.65
C PRO A 149 1.62 -2.16 -20.63
N GLU A 150 1.99 -2.68 -21.80
CA GLU A 150 2.78 -3.89 -21.88
C GLU A 150 4.20 -3.59 -21.38
N VAL A 151 4.66 -4.36 -20.39
CA VAL A 151 5.97 -4.21 -19.78
C VAL A 151 6.77 -5.49 -20.01
N VAL A 152 7.90 -5.37 -20.70
CA VAL A 152 8.81 -6.48 -20.96
C VAL A 152 10.03 -6.33 -20.06
N LEU A 153 10.18 -7.22 -19.09
CA LEU A 153 11.34 -7.28 -18.19
C LEU A 153 12.22 -8.47 -18.56
N ASN A 154 13.53 -8.26 -18.57
CA ASN A 154 14.50 -9.34 -18.81
C ASN A 154 15.00 -10.00 -17.51
N SER A 155 14.50 -9.57 -16.36
CA SER A 155 14.97 -9.98 -15.03
C SER A 155 14.00 -10.94 -14.34
N LYS A 156 14.42 -11.50 -13.19
CA LYS A 156 13.55 -12.34 -12.36
C LYS A 156 12.39 -11.58 -11.70
N LEU A 157 12.32 -10.25 -11.82
CA LEU A 157 11.11 -9.52 -11.46
C LEU A 157 9.89 -9.97 -12.26
N THR A 158 10.06 -10.46 -13.49
CA THR A 158 8.94 -11.00 -14.28
C THR A 158 8.17 -12.09 -13.53
N VAL A 159 8.85 -12.87 -12.68
CA VAL A 159 8.23 -13.94 -11.89
C VAL A 159 7.22 -13.38 -10.88
N VAL A 160 7.50 -12.19 -10.31
CA VAL A 160 6.58 -11.50 -9.41
C VAL A 160 5.36 -11.02 -10.18
N PHE A 161 5.54 -10.38 -11.33
CA PHE A 161 4.43 -9.91 -12.17
C PHE A 161 3.58 -11.05 -12.72
N ASP A 162 4.18 -12.15 -13.17
CA ASP A 162 3.47 -13.35 -13.61
C ASP A 162 2.62 -13.94 -12.48
N PHE A 163 3.15 -13.93 -11.25
CA PHE A 163 2.39 -14.35 -10.07
C PHE A 163 1.22 -13.43 -9.76
N LEU A 164 1.42 -12.11 -9.81
CA LEU A 164 0.33 -11.15 -9.60
C LEU A 164 -0.75 -11.30 -10.67
N GLU A 165 -0.37 -11.41 -11.94
CA GLU A 165 -1.29 -11.64 -13.06
C GLU A 165 -2.03 -12.99 -12.93
N TYR A 166 -1.37 -14.04 -12.45
CA TYR A 166 -2.02 -15.32 -12.14
C TYR A 166 -3.16 -15.19 -11.12
N LEU A 167 -3.01 -14.29 -10.13
CA LEU A 167 -4.06 -14.02 -9.14
C LEU A 167 -5.13 -13.04 -9.66
N GLU A 168 -4.68 -11.96 -10.30
CA GLU A 168 -5.50 -10.83 -10.68
C GLU A 168 -6.30 -11.07 -11.95
N GLY A 169 -5.71 -11.75 -12.95
CA GLY A 169 -6.32 -12.01 -14.26
C GLY A 169 -7.72 -12.62 -14.15
N PRO A 170 -7.91 -13.76 -13.44
CA PRO A 170 -9.23 -14.36 -13.27
C PRO A 170 -10.24 -13.45 -12.56
N ILE A 171 -9.79 -12.59 -11.63
CA ILE A 171 -10.66 -11.65 -10.91
C ILE A 171 -11.07 -10.50 -11.84
N ARG A 172 -10.10 -9.89 -12.53
CA ARG A 172 -10.31 -8.87 -13.56
C ARG A 172 -11.26 -9.37 -14.65
N GLU A 173 -11.13 -10.62 -15.07
CA GLU A 173 -11.93 -11.21 -16.12
C GLU A 173 -13.36 -11.59 -15.69
N ASN A 174 -13.58 -12.02 -14.46
CA ASN A 174 -14.86 -12.62 -14.08
C ASN A 174 -15.66 -11.85 -13.02
N ARG A 175 -15.02 -10.93 -12.29
CA ARG A 175 -15.62 -10.29 -11.11
C ARG A 175 -15.64 -8.77 -11.17
N LEU A 176 -14.71 -8.14 -11.89
CA LEU A 176 -14.58 -6.68 -11.92
C LEU A 176 -15.38 -6.04 -13.06
N PRO A 177 -15.87 -4.79 -12.87
CA PRO A 177 -16.48 -4.00 -13.93
C PRO A 177 -15.59 -3.90 -15.17
N LYS A 178 -16.22 -3.95 -16.35
CA LYS A 178 -15.53 -4.02 -17.64
C LYS A 178 -15.35 -2.65 -18.29
N GLY A 179 -14.17 -2.45 -18.86
CA GLY A 179 -13.86 -1.31 -19.72
C GLY A 179 -13.08 -0.21 -19.02
N LYS A 180 -12.48 0.65 -19.84
CA LYS A 180 -11.70 1.80 -19.37
C LYS A 180 -12.56 2.77 -18.55
N GLY A 181 -11.94 3.44 -17.59
CA GLY A 181 -12.57 4.39 -16.68
C GLY A 181 -13.39 3.73 -15.57
N GLN A 182 -13.29 2.41 -15.38
CA GLN A 182 -14.05 1.71 -14.35
C GLN A 182 -13.25 1.50 -13.08
N ILE A 183 -12.12 0.82 -13.16
CA ILE A 183 -11.32 0.43 -11.99
C ILE A 183 -9.91 0.99 -12.13
N ILE A 184 -9.42 1.67 -11.08
CA ILE A 184 -8.00 1.98 -10.95
C ILE A 184 -7.31 0.74 -10.35
N HIS A 185 -6.22 0.32 -10.97
CA HIS A 185 -5.28 -0.62 -10.38
C HIS A 185 -4.20 0.16 -9.62
N ASN A 186 -4.22 0.07 -8.28
CA ASN A 186 -3.13 0.52 -7.43
C ASN A 186 -2.12 -0.62 -7.29
N PHE A 187 -1.11 -0.63 -8.17
CA PHE A 187 -0.18 -1.75 -8.27
C PHE A 187 1.09 -1.53 -7.43
N MET A 188 1.47 -0.28 -7.16
CA MET A 188 2.56 0.05 -6.26
C MET A 188 2.28 1.31 -5.44
N MET A 189 2.47 1.21 -4.12
CA MET A 189 2.47 2.34 -3.20
C MET A 189 3.66 2.20 -2.26
N SER A 190 4.44 3.25 -2.10
CA SER A 190 5.70 3.20 -1.35
C SER A 190 6.04 4.53 -0.72
N THR A 191 6.80 4.48 0.37
CA THR A 191 7.23 5.64 1.14
C THR A 191 8.74 5.68 1.25
N SER A 192 9.30 6.88 1.41
CA SER A 192 10.72 7.06 1.63
C SER A 192 11.22 6.27 2.85
N SER A 193 12.42 5.69 2.72
CA SER A 193 13.11 4.98 3.79
C SER A 193 13.56 5.91 4.92
N GLU A 194 13.58 7.23 4.70
CA GLU A 194 13.87 8.25 5.73
C GLU A 194 12.72 8.39 6.75
N LEU A 195 11.52 7.88 6.44
CA LEU A 195 10.37 7.97 7.35
C LEU A 195 10.48 6.96 8.49
N ASN A 196 10.20 7.42 9.71
CA ASN A 196 10.02 6.51 10.84
C ASN A 196 8.69 5.75 10.76
N ALA A 197 8.49 4.76 11.64
CA ALA A 197 7.31 3.90 11.60
C ALA A 197 5.96 4.64 11.74
N ALA A 198 5.91 5.71 12.54
CA ALA A 198 4.73 6.55 12.73
C ALA A 198 4.41 7.34 11.45
N GLN A 199 5.43 7.99 10.90
CA GLN A 199 5.33 8.75 9.65
C GLN A 199 4.94 7.84 8.48
N ASN A 200 5.52 6.64 8.40
CA ASN A 200 5.21 5.67 7.36
C ASN A 200 3.70 5.34 7.30
N VAL A 201 3.09 5.00 8.44
CA VAL A 201 1.65 4.70 8.49
C VAL A 201 0.81 5.93 8.15
N LEU A 202 1.18 7.10 8.65
CA LEU A 202 0.47 8.34 8.35
C LEU A 202 0.50 8.65 6.85
N ILE A 203 1.67 8.55 6.21
CA ILE A 203 1.82 8.80 4.77
C ILE A 203 1.10 7.74 3.93
N MET A 204 1.14 6.45 4.31
CA MET A 204 0.35 5.41 3.62
C MET A 204 -1.15 5.72 3.66
N ARG A 205 -1.67 6.13 4.82
CA ARG A 205 -3.06 6.57 4.94
C ARG A 205 -3.38 7.78 4.07
N GLN A 206 -2.50 8.77 4.07
CA GLN A 206 -2.63 9.96 3.24
C GLN A 206 -2.66 9.66 1.75
N MET A 207 -1.77 8.78 1.28
CA MET A 207 -1.78 8.33 -0.11
C MET A 207 -3.05 7.55 -0.45
N GLU A 208 -3.57 6.72 0.46
CA GLU A 208 -4.83 6.01 0.26
C GLU A 208 -6.02 6.97 0.14
N GLU A 209 -6.14 7.94 1.06
CA GLU A 209 -7.21 8.95 1.01
C GLU A 209 -7.12 9.79 -0.27
N HIS A 210 -5.92 10.18 -0.67
CA HIS A 210 -5.73 10.90 -1.94
C HIS A 210 -6.09 10.02 -3.15
N CYS A 211 -5.81 8.72 -3.12
CA CYS A 211 -6.29 7.80 -4.16
C CYS A 211 -7.82 7.81 -4.23
N LEU A 212 -8.52 7.78 -3.08
CA LEU A 212 -9.98 7.84 -3.01
C LEU A 212 -10.56 9.15 -3.55
N GLU A 213 -9.90 10.28 -3.30
CA GLU A 213 -10.29 11.57 -3.88
C GLU A 213 -10.05 11.61 -5.39
N LEU A 214 -8.91 11.11 -5.84
CA LEU A 214 -8.53 11.02 -7.25
C LEU A 214 -9.56 10.20 -8.04
N ILE A 215 -9.88 8.98 -7.59
CA ILE A 215 -10.82 8.10 -8.31
C ILE A 215 -12.22 8.73 -8.41
N LYS A 216 -12.67 9.47 -7.39
CA LYS A 216 -13.94 10.20 -7.41
C LYS A 216 -13.91 11.33 -8.43
N ARG A 217 -12.82 12.09 -8.46
CA ARG A 217 -12.62 13.19 -9.42
C ARG A 217 -12.59 12.67 -10.86
N GLU A 218 -11.86 11.59 -11.09
CA GLU A 218 -11.72 10.96 -12.42
C GLU A 218 -12.88 10.01 -12.77
N LYS A 219 -13.88 9.88 -11.89
CA LYS A 219 -15.12 9.10 -12.08
C LYS A 219 -14.93 7.59 -12.26
N TYR A 220 -13.87 7.04 -11.67
CA TYR A 220 -13.73 5.59 -11.51
C TYR A 220 -14.69 5.10 -10.42
N VAL A 221 -15.10 3.84 -10.52
CA VAL A 221 -16.06 3.22 -9.59
C VAL A 221 -15.38 2.39 -8.50
N GLY A 222 -14.07 2.17 -8.58
CA GLY A 222 -13.33 1.47 -7.53
C GLY A 222 -11.82 1.40 -7.72
N ILE A 223 -11.13 0.95 -6.67
CA ILE A 223 -9.70 0.61 -6.65
C ILE A 223 -9.55 -0.89 -6.48
N PHE A 224 -8.72 -1.50 -7.31
CA PHE A 224 -8.26 -2.87 -7.17
C PHE A 224 -6.76 -2.87 -6.87
N THR A 225 -6.31 -3.79 -6.01
CA THR A 225 -4.89 -3.92 -5.63
C THR A 225 -4.61 -5.33 -5.11
N THR A 226 -3.35 -5.76 -5.18
CA THR A 226 -2.85 -6.97 -4.51
C THR A 226 -1.86 -6.60 -3.42
N ASN A 227 -2.24 -6.86 -2.17
CA ASN A 227 -1.40 -6.59 -1.01
C ASN A 227 -0.58 -7.84 -0.64
N THR A 228 0.74 -7.72 -0.68
CA THR A 228 1.69 -8.82 -0.43
C THR A 228 2.38 -8.74 0.93
N SER A 229 2.34 -7.57 1.58
CA SER A 229 2.90 -7.39 2.93
C SER A 229 1.84 -7.43 4.01
N PRO A 230 2.12 -7.98 5.21
CA PRO A 230 1.15 -8.02 6.31
C PRO A 230 0.60 -6.65 6.69
N LEU A 231 1.42 -5.60 6.62
CA LEU A 231 0.99 -4.22 6.91
C LEU A 231 -0.06 -3.74 5.92
N THR A 232 0.19 -3.88 4.63
CA THR A 232 -0.72 -3.39 3.58
C THR A 232 -2.00 -4.21 3.54
N GLN A 233 -1.93 -5.52 3.80
CA GLN A 233 -3.09 -6.39 3.95
C GLN A 233 -4.00 -5.90 5.08
N GLN A 234 -3.41 -5.65 6.25
CA GLN A 234 -4.18 -5.23 7.41
C GLN A 234 -4.75 -3.82 7.28
N LEU A 235 -4.00 -2.89 6.67
CA LEU A 235 -4.50 -1.56 6.33
C LEU A 235 -5.71 -1.66 5.38
N GLY A 236 -5.60 -2.47 4.32
CA GLY A 236 -6.68 -2.69 3.37
C GLY A 236 -7.96 -3.19 4.04
N THR A 237 -7.89 -4.27 4.82
CA THR A 237 -9.08 -4.91 5.40
C THR A 237 -9.63 -4.18 6.63
N ASP A 238 -8.78 -3.82 7.59
CA ASP A 238 -9.22 -3.41 8.92
C ASP A 238 -9.41 -1.90 9.07
N VAL A 239 -8.73 -1.13 8.19
CA VAL A 239 -8.67 0.34 8.27
C VAL A 239 -9.42 0.97 7.10
N TYR A 240 -9.11 0.55 5.87
CA TYR A 240 -9.66 1.17 4.67
C TYR A 240 -10.95 0.50 4.19
N GLY A 241 -11.31 -0.67 4.71
CA GLY A 241 -12.54 -1.36 4.36
C GLY A 241 -12.58 -1.81 2.90
N TYR A 242 -11.46 -2.33 2.39
CA TYR A 242 -11.44 -3.09 1.14
C TYR A 242 -12.12 -4.45 1.35
N GLU A 243 -12.87 -4.87 0.34
CA GLU A 243 -13.36 -6.24 0.23
C GLU A 243 -12.23 -7.16 -0.23
N THR A 244 -11.96 -8.21 0.53
CA THR A 244 -11.05 -9.27 0.09
C THR A 244 -11.72 -10.15 -0.97
N LEU A 245 -11.18 -10.12 -2.19
CA LEU A 245 -11.66 -10.97 -3.29
C LEU A 245 -10.97 -12.33 -3.32
N LEU A 246 -9.69 -12.38 -2.95
CA LEU A 246 -8.87 -13.59 -2.92
C LEU A 246 -7.82 -13.51 -1.82
N THR A 247 -7.64 -14.61 -1.09
CA THR A 247 -6.48 -14.83 -0.22
C THR A 247 -5.72 -16.03 -0.75
N TYR A 248 -4.46 -15.82 -1.12
CA TYR A 248 -3.63 -16.86 -1.71
C TYR A 248 -2.36 -17.09 -0.90
N GLN A 249 -2.03 -18.35 -0.64
CA GLN A 249 -0.80 -18.73 0.04
C GLN A 249 0.35 -18.79 -0.97
N VAL A 250 1.33 -17.89 -0.84
CA VAL A 250 2.31 -17.63 -1.91
C VAL A 250 3.14 -18.85 -2.28
N ASN A 251 3.46 -19.72 -1.32
CA ASN A 251 4.27 -20.92 -1.55
C ASN A 251 3.54 -22.03 -2.36
N LYS A 252 2.24 -21.87 -2.61
CA LYS A 252 1.46 -22.77 -3.47
C LYS A 252 1.53 -22.41 -4.94
N TYR A 253 2.08 -21.24 -5.30
CA TYR A 253 2.25 -20.85 -6.69
C TYR A 253 3.22 -21.79 -7.41
N GLU A 254 2.80 -22.27 -8.57
CA GLU A 254 3.60 -23.05 -9.51
C GLU A 254 3.65 -22.27 -10.82
N ALA A 255 4.86 -21.88 -11.22
CA ALA A 255 5.08 -21.15 -12.45
C ALA A 255 4.84 -22.05 -13.68
N PRO A 256 4.65 -21.50 -14.88
CA PRO A 256 4.39 -22.31 -16.09
C PRO A 256 5.48 -23.35 -16.42
N ASP A 257 6.71 -23.14 -15.96
CA ASP A 257 7.82 -24.08 -16.10
C ASP A 257 7.84 -25.21 -15.03
N GLY A 258 6.82 -25.26 -14.16
CA GLY A 258 6.69 -26.20 -13.05
C GLY A 258 7.51 -25.85 -11.81
N SER A 259 8.25 -24.74 -11.82
CA SER A 259 9.00 -24.28 -10.64
C SER A 259 8.07 -23.68 -9.58
N LYS A 260 8.55 -23.64 -8.33
CA LYS A 260 7.85 -22.97 -7.20
C LYS A 260 8.71 -21.82 -6.68
N PRO A 261 8.66 -20.64 -7.30
CA PRO A 261 9.56 -19.53 -6.97
C PRO A 261 9.48 -19.11 -5.50
N PHE A 262 8.28 -19.15 -4.92
CA PHE A 262 8.04 -18.83 -3.50
C PHE A 262 7.90 -20.07 -2.63
N GLY A 263 8.33 -21.25 -3.09
CA GLY A 263 8.11 -22.53 -2.39
C GLY A 263 8.76 -22.63 -1.00
N LYS A 264 9.73 -21.77 -0.69
CA LYS A 264 10.37 -21.66 0.63
C LYS A 264 9.64 -20.71 1.59
N ALA A 265 8.68 -19.94 1.10
CA ALA A 265 7.88 -19.05 1.95
C ALA A 265 7.05 -19.86 2.96
N PRO A 266 6.84 -19.34 4.17
CA PRO A 266 6.01 -20.01 5.16
C PRO A 266 4.53 -20.00 4.73
N ASP A 267 3.76 -20.97 5.23
CA ASP A 267 2.31 -21.07 4.94
C ASP A 267 1.50 -19.84 5.39
N SER A 268 2.05 -19.08 6.34
CA SER A 268 1.46 -17.83 6.81
C SER A 268 1.67 -16.64 5.86
N GLN A 269 2.53 -16.77 4.85
CA GLN A 269 2.76 -15.68 3.89
C GLN A 269 1.68 -15.72 2.80
N LEU A 270 0.93 -14.62 2.71
CA LEU A 270 -0.24 -14.48 1.86
C LEU A 270 -0.04 -13.37 0.82
N ALA A 271 -0.75 -13.48 -0.30
CA ALA A 271 -1.07 -12.37 -1.19
C ALA A 271 -2.60 -12.21 -1.19
N ILE A 272 -3.08 -10.98 -1.04
CA ILE A 272 -4.50 -10.68 -0.93
C ILE A 272 -4.92 -9.71 -2.03
N CYS A 273 -5.78 -10.16 -2.94
CA CYS A 273 -6.41 -9.29 -3.92
C CYS A 273 -7.63 -8.63 -3.30
N SER A 274 -7.68 -7.31 -3.38
CA SER A 274 -8.61 -6.46 -2.63
C SER A 274 -9.30 -5.48 -3.57
N LEU A 275 -10.58 -5.22 -3.33
CA LEU A 275 -11.39 -4.26 -4.09
C LEU A 275 -12.08 -3.28 -3.15
N LYS A 276 -12.03 -1.99 -3.49
CA LYS A 276 -12.83 -0.96 -2.83
C LYS A 276 -13.66 -0.24 -3.87
N MET A 277 -14.97 -0.49 -3.84
CA MET A 277 -15.93 0.25 -4.66
C MET A 277 -16.26 1.59 -4.01
N ILE A 278 -16.50 2.60 -4.84
CA ILE A 278 -17.03 3.90 -4.41
C ILE A 278 -18.53 3.89 -4.69
N ASN A 279 -19.31 4.25 -3.69
CA ASN A 279 -20.74 4.54 -3.83
C ASN A 279 -20.97 5.99 -4.26
#